data_AF-A0A527HEJ7-F1
#
_entry.id   AF-A0A527HEJ7-F1
#
_cell.length_a   1.000
_cell.length_b   1.000
_cell.length_c   1.000
_cell.angle_alpha   90.00
_cell.angle_beta   90.00
_cell.angle_gamma   90.00
#
_symmetry.space_group_name_H-M   'P 1'
#
loop_
_entity.id
_entity.type
_entity.pdbx_description
1 polymer ?
#
loop_
_entity_poly.entity_id
_entity_poly.type
_entity_poly.pdbx_seq_one_letter_code
_entity_poly.pdbx_strand_id
1 'polypeptide(L)' 'THLASIWRARANAVAVDARRIGDSIANLGARPALIDDVDTGAVDEQGLFHLINTVRGAGSTLLLTARRFPSAWRV' A
#
# COMPACT_ATOMS: atom_id res chain seq x y z
N THR A 1 4.02 -9.33 -6.52
CA THR A 1 4.58 -10.69 -6.48
C THR A 1 3.50 -11.77 -6.28
N HIS A 2 3.82 -13.05 -6.54
CA HIS A 2 2.89 -14.17 -6.35
C HIS A 2 2.40 -14.29 -4.89
N LEU A 3 3.31 -14.16 -3.92
CA LEU A 3 2.97 -14.19 -2.49
C LEU A 3 2.08 -13.01 -2.07
N ALA A 4 2.34 -11.82 -2.61
CA ALA A 4 1.48 -10.65 -2.36
C ALA A 4 0.04 -10.90 -2.85
N SER A 5 -0.13 -11.53 -4.01
CA SER A 5 -1.45 -11.90 -4.53
C SER A 5 -2.17 -12.91 -3.63
N ILE A 6 -1.46 -13.92 -3.11
CA ILE A 6 -2.03 -14.90 -2.17
C ILE A 6 -2.46 -14.21 -0.87
N TRP A 7 -1.59 -13.36 -0.31
CA TRP A 7 -1.91 -12.60 0.91
C TRP A 7 -3.13 -11.71 0.70
N ARG A 8 -3.18 -10.97 -0.43
CA ARG A 8 -4.32 -10.11 -0.76
C ARG A 8 -5.63 -10.88 -0.78
N ALA A 9 -5.65 -12.05 -1.41
CA ALA A 9 -6.83 -12.90 -1.49
C ALA A 9 -7.26 -13.41 -0.10
N ARG A 10 -6.31 -13.84 0.74
CA ARG A 10 -6.59 -14.34 2.10
C ARG A 10 -7.04 -13.24 3.07
N ALA A 11 -6.43 -12.06 2.99
CA ALA A 11 -6.73 -10.92 3.85
C ALA A 11 -7.93 -10.09 3.34
N ASN A 12 -8.50 -10.44 2.19
CA ASN A 12 -9.50 -9.63 1.48
C ASN A 12 -9.03 -8.15 1.29
N ALA A 13 -7.74 -7.98 0.99
CA ALA A 13 -7.09 -6.69 0.94
C ALA A 13 -7.40 -5.93 -0.34
N VAL A 14 -7.44 -4.60 -0.23
CA VAL A 14 -7.55 -3.68 -1.36
C VAL A 14 -6.18 -3.50 -2.01
N ALA A 15 -6.09 -3.69 -3.31
CA ALA A 15 -4.88 -3.34 -4.06
C ALA A 15 -4.85 -1.84 -4.30
N VAL A 16 -3.74 -1.21 -3.95
CA VAL A 16 -3.51 0.23 -4.06
C VAL A 16 -2.38 0.46 -5.05
N ASP A 17 -2.60 1.32 -6.04
CA ASP A 17 -1.56 1.78 -6.94
C ASP A 17 -0.69 2.83 -6.22
N ALA A 18 0.61 2.57 -6.13
CA ALA A 18 1.60 3.47 -5.50
C ALA A 18 1.63 4.88 -6.11
N ARG A 19 1.13 5.04 -7.34
CA ARG A 19 1.09 6.32 -8.08
C ARG A 19 -0.21 7.09 -7.87
N ARG A 20 -1.24 6.43 -7.34
CA ARG A 20 -2.60 6.98 -7.17
C ARG A 20 -3.20 6.55 -5.83
N ILE A 21 -2.41 6.73 -4.77
CA ILE A 21 -2.78 6.28 -3.43
C ILE A 21 -4.03 7.03 -2.92
N GLY A 22 -4.09 8.34 -3.15
CA GLY A 22 -5.22 9.19 -2.76
C GLY A 22 -6.58 8.66 -3.21
N ASP A 23 -6.70 8.19 -4.45
CA ASP A 23 -7.94 7.66 -5.02
C ASP A 23 -8.41 6.37 -4.31
N SER A 24 -7.46 5.61 -3.76
CA SER A 24 -7.72 4.32 -3.13
C SER A 24 -8.08 4.44 -1.64
N ILE A 25 -7.62 5.51 -0.97
CA ILE A 25 -7.86 5.74 0.47
C ILE A 25 -9.36 5.91 0.77
N ALA A 26 -10.09 6.64 -0.07
CA ALA A 26 -11.50 6.95 0.15
C ALA A 26 -12.39 5.71 0.32
N ASN A 27 -12.01 4.59 -0.30
CA ASN A 27 -12.77 3.34 -0.30
C ASN A 27 -12.14 2.24 0.59
N LEU A 28 -11.07 2.55 1.32
CA LEU A 28 -10.31 1.54 2.08
C LEU A 28 -11.06 1.06 3.32
N GLY A 29 -11.71 1.98 4.05
CA GLY A 29 -12.38 1.68 5.32
C GLY A 29 -11.44 0.98 6.31
N ALA A 30 -11.87 -0.15 6.88
CA ALA A 30 -11.06 -0.99 7.77
C ALA A 30 -10.37 -2.18 7.06
N ARG A 31 -10.43 -2.24 5.73
CA ARG A 31 -9.86 -3.36 4.98
C ARG A 31 -8.34 -3.26 4.91
N PRO A 32 -7.63 -4.40 4.93
CA PRO A 32 -6.20 -4.39 4.69
C PRO A 32 -5.86 -3.83 3.31
N ALA A 33 -4.65 -3.28 3.17
CA ALA A 33 -4.16 -2.71 1.93
C ALA A 33 -2.91 -3.45 1.43
N LEU A 34 -2.78 -3.59 0.11
CA LEU A 34 -1.57 -4.05 -0.56
C LEU A 34 -1.10 -2.98 -1.53
N ILE A 35 0.16 -2.55 -1.40
CA ILE A 35 0.90 -1.92 -2.50
C ILE A 35 1.97 -2.89 -2.95
N ASP A 36 1.90 -3.28 -4.22
CA ASP A 36 2.86 -4.21 -4.83
C ASP A 36 3.89 -3.42 -5.66
N ASP A 37 5.17 -3.70 -5.45
CA ASP A 37 6.32 -3.07 -6.11
C ASP A 37 6.32 -1.54 -6.00
N VAL A 38 6.18 -1.02 -4.77
CA VAL A 38 6.13 0.44 -4.47
C VAL A 38 7.35 1.20 -5.01
N ASP A 39 8.48 0.51 -5.20
CA ASP A 39 9.71 1.09 -5.71
C ASP A 39 9.86 1.01 -7.24
N THR A 40 8.79 0.82 -8.02
CA THR A 40 8.88 0.79 -9.50
C THR A 40 8.77 2.16 -10.18
N GLY A 41 8.43 3.23 -9.44
CA GLY A 41 8.23 4.57 -10.01
C GLY A 41 8.35 5.68 -8.98
N ALA A 42 7.81 6.86 -9.32
CA ALA A 42 7.61 7.93 -8.34
C ALA A 42 6.52 7.50 -7.35
N VAL A 43 6.83 7.64 -6.06
CA VAL A 43 5.90 7.34 -4.98
C VAL A 43 5.21 8.63 -4.56
N ASP A 44 3.89 8.59 -4.44
CA ASP A 44 3.16 9.67 -3.79
C ASP A 44 3.44 9.63 -2.28
N GLU A 45 4.42 10.42 -1.82
CA GLU A 45 4.83 10.52 -0.41
C GLU A 45 3.65 10.84 0.53
N GLN A 46 2.89 11.88 0.19
CA GLN A 46 1.77 12.34 1.00
C GLN A 46 0.68 11.27 1.02
N GLY A 47 0.36 10.70 -0.14
CA GLY A 47 -0.57 9.57 -0.25
C GLY A 47 -0.14 8.37 0.60
N LEU A 48 1.15 7.99 0.55
CA LEU A 48 1.68 6.87 1.32
C LEU A 48 1.60 7.14 2.83
N PHE A 49 1.96 8.35 3.27
CA PHE A 49 1.83 8.75 4.67
C PHE A 49 0.39 8.67 5.16
N HIS A 50 -0.57 9.20 4.38
CA HIS A 50 -1.98 9.11 4.69
C HIS A 50 -2.48 7.67 4.73
N LEU A 51 -2.09 6.82 3.78
CA LEU A 51 -2.47 5.42 3.75
C LEU A 51 -2.00 4.67 5.01
N ILE A 52 -0.74 4.85 5.41
CA ILE A 52 -0.19 4.22 6.62
C ILE A 52 -1.01 4.64 7.85
N ASN A 53 -1.34 5.92 7.95
CA ASN A 53 -2.12 6.44 9.08
C ASN A 53 -3.57 5.95 9.05
N THR A 54 -4.22 5.89 7.90
CA THR A 54 -5.58 5.37 7.75
C THR A 54 -5.64 3.90 8.15
N VAL A 55 -4.74 3.06 7.64
CA VAL A 55 -4.68 1.63 7.99
C VAL A 55 -4.43 1.45 9.47
N ARG A 56 -3.48 2.20 10.05
CA ARG A 56 -3.17 2.15 11.48
C ARG A 56 -4.36 2.59 12.33
N GLY A 57 -5.00 3.70 11.98
CA GLY A 57 -6.15 4.25 12.70
C GLY A 57 -7.37 3.33 12.66
N ALA A 58 -7.54 2.58 11.58
CA ALA A 58 -8.59 1.58 11.45
C ALA A 58 -8.27 0.22 12.11
N GLY A 59 -7.07 0.07 12.70
CA GLY A 59 -6.63 -1.21 13.29
C GLY A 59 -6.43 -2.32 12.24
N SER A 60 -6.18 -1.95 10.99
CA SER A 60 -6.01 -2.88 9.88
C SER A 60 -4.52 -3.11 9.54
N THR A 61 -4.25 -3.84 8.45
CA THR A 61 -2.89 -4.20 8.04
C THR A 61 -2.54 -3.67 6.65
N LEU A 62 -1.28 -3.26 6.47
CA LEU A 62 -0.73 -2.80 5.19
C LEU A 62 0.44 -3.71 4.83
N LEU A 63 0.40 -4.30 3.64
CA LEU A 63 1.53 -4.97 3.02
C LEU A 63 2.11 -4.09 1.92
N LEU A 64 3.42 -3.86 1.99
CA LEU A 64 4.21 -3.17 0.97
C LEU A 64 5.26 -4.15 0.46
N THR A 65 5.37 -4.31 -0.86
CA THR A 65 6.50 -5.02 -1.47
C THR A 65 7.38 -4.04 -2.24
N ALA A 66 8.69 -4.25 -2.15
CA ALA A 66 9.68 -3.44 -2.83
C ALA A 66 10.90 -4.31 -3.15
N ARG A 67 11.62 -3.97 -4.22
CA ARG A 67 12.93 -4.56 -4.52
C ARG A 67 14.08 -3.80 -3.89
N ARG A 68 13.89 -2.51 -3.64
CA ARG A 68 14.84 -1.60 -3.00
C ARG A 68 14.44 -1.29 -1.57
N PHE A 69 15.42 -1.02 -0.72
CA PHE A 69 15.18 -0.55 0.64
C PHE A 69 14.46 0.80 0.65
N PRO A 70 13.67 1.11 1.70
CA PRO A 70 12.95 2.37 1.81
C PRO A 70 13.80 3.63 1.62
N SER A 71 15.07 3.61 2.07
CA SER A 71 16.01 4.72 1.90
C SER A 71 16.40 5.01 0.44
N ALA A 72 16.12 4.08 -0.48
CA ALA A 72 16.42 4.20 -1.92
C ALA A 72 15.16 4.47 -2.77
N TRP A 73 14.00 4.67 -2.13
CA TRP A 73 12.78 5.05 -2.83
C TRP A 73 12.89 6.52 -3.28
N ARG A 74 12.43 6.81 -4.49
CA ARG A 74 12.30 8.19 -4.98
C ARG A 74 10.96 8.70 -4.50
N VAL A 75 10.97 9.06 -3.22
CA VAL A 75 9.90 9.72 -2.50
C VAL A 75 10.03 11.23 -2.74
#